data_AF-A0A2K0TD29-F1
#
_entry.id   AF-A0A2K0TD29-F1
#
_cell.length_a   1.000
_cell.length_b   1.000
_cell.length_c   1.000
_cell.angle_alpha   90.00
_cell.angle_beta   90.00
_cell.angle_gamma   90.00
#
_symmetry.space_group_name_H-M   'P 1'
#
loop_
_entity.id
_entity.type
_entity.pdbx_description
1 polymer ?
#
loop_
_entity_poly.entity_id
_entity_poly.type
_entity_poly.pdbx_seq_one_letter_code
_entity_poly.pdbx_strand_id
1 'polypeptide(L)'
;MPWDYDADVQVTEADMYYLAAYHNMTIYYYKYGDMEEGRYFQLEINPYFKHREQDDTLNVIDGRWIDVRSGLYIDITAARYNLDHEEGEGILYDKYGHEYRDTYVFPLRDTTFEGVPCKIPYRYQDMLQAEYGKSALSKTEFHDHRFDDEAMKWVAIEKPPAESAEAQKDL
;
A
#
# COMPACT_ATOMS: atom_id res chain seq x y z
N MET A 1 -4.30 -0.98 7.36
CA MET A 1 -4.60 -1.77 8.59
C MET A 1 -5.07 -0.81 9.68
N PRO A 2 -5.76 -1.23 10.76
CA PRO A 2 -6.27 -0.27 11.76
C PRO A 2 -5.21 0.58 12.48
N TRP A 3 -3.96 0.13 12.50
CA TRP A 3 -2.81 0.83 13.08
C TRP A 3 -1.93 1.54 12.05
N ASP A 4 -2.33 1.51 10.79
CA ASP A 4 -1.57 2.03 9.66
C ASP A 4 -2.27 3.27 9.09
N TYR A 5 -1.51 4.32 8.78
CA TYR A 5 -2.06 5.66 8.53
C TYR A 5 -2.05 6.08 7.07
N ASP A 6 -1.32 5.36 6.23
CA ASP A 6 -1.25 5.54 4.79
C ASP A 6 -1.61 4.25 4.05
N ALA A 7 -1.66 4.39 2.74
CA ALA A 7 -1.81 3.28 1.82
C ALA A 7 -0.88 3.53 0.63
N ASP A 8 -0.29 2.46 0.13
CA ASP A 8 0.64 2.51 -0.99
C ASP A 8 0.05 1.81 -2.22
N VAL A 9 0.28 2.41 -3.38
CA VAL A 9 0.00 1.77 -4.66
C VAL A 9 1.20 1.90 -5.59
N GLN A 10 1.38 0.91 -6.44
CA GLN A 10 2.38 0.96 -7.50
C GLN A 10 1.70 1.07 -8.85
N VAL A 11 2.27 1.89 -9.73
CA VAL A 11 1.87 1.99 -11.14
C VAL A 11 3.07 1.68 -12.03
N THR A 12 2.84 1.35 -13.29
CA THR A 12 3.96 1.19 -14.22
C THR A 12 4.66 2.53 -14.45
N GLU A 13 5.95 2.51 -14.77
CA GLU A 13 6.67 3.74 -15.15
C GLU A 13 5.99 4.49 -16.31
N ALA A 14 5.47 3.76 -17.30
CA ALA A 14 4.76 4.35 -18.42
C ALA A 14 3.49 5.09 -17.97
N ASP A 15 2.72 4.50 -17.05
CA ASP A 15 1.53 5.13 -16.48
C ASP A 15 1.91 6.36 -15.64
N MET A 16 3.02 6.32 -14.91
CA MET A 16 3.52 7.50 -14.18
C MET A 16 3.81 8.68 -15.13
N TYR A 17 4.43 8.43 -16.28
CA TYR A 17 4.62 9.46 -17.31
C TYR A 17 3.29 9.97 -17.88
N TYR A 18 2.31 9.08 -18.08
CA TYR A 18 0.98 9.46 -18.53
C TYR A 18 0.27 10.36 -17.50
N LEU A 19 0.28 9.97 -16.22
CA LEU A 19 -0.29 10.76 -15.13
C LEU A 19 0.40 12.12 -15.01
N ALA A 20 1.73 12.16 -15.10
CA ALA A 20 2.50 13.40 -15.05
C ALA A 20 2.12 14.38 -16.18
N ALA A 21 1.92 13.86 -17.40
CA ALA A 21 1.67 14.68 -18.58
C ALA A 21 0.22 15.21 -18.66
N TYR A 22 -0.75 14.43 -18.19
CA TYR A 22 -2.17 14.70 -18.46
C TYR A 22 -3.01 14.95 -17.21
N HIS A 23 -2.55 14.51 -16.03
CA HIS A 23 -3.35 14.51 -14.81
C HIS A 23 -2.67 15.16 -13.60
N ASN A 24 -1.41 15.57 -13.69
CA ASN A 24 -0.74 16.24 -12.58
C ASN A 24 -1.47 17.53 -12.14
N MET A 25 -1.60 17.73 -10.83
CA MET A 25 -2.29 18.84 -10.16
C MET A 25 -3.79 18.94 -10.46
N THR A 26 -4.41 17.90 -11.02
CA THR A 26 -5.86 17.87 -11.24
C THR A 26 -6.62 17.52 -9.95
N ILE A 27 -7.87 17.99 -9.85
CA ILE A 27 -8.76 17.77 -8.70
C ILE A 27 -9.94 16.90 -9.14
N TYR A 28 -10.25 15.88 -8.34
CA TYR A 28 -11.33 14.94 -8.58
C TYR A 28 -12.29 14.90 -7.41
N TYR A 29 -13.59 14.95 -7.70
CA TYR A 29 -14.62 14.69 -6.72
C TYR A 29 -14.97 13.21 -6.68
N TYR A 30 -14.97 12.62 -5.49
CA TYR A 30 -15.34 11.22 -5.28
C TYR A 30 -16.32 11.10 -4.11
N LYS A 31 -17.41 10.35 -4.34
CA LYS A 31 -18.44 10.04 -3.35
C LYS A 31 -18.78 8.57 -3.48
N TYR A 32 -18.72 7.83 -2.37
CA TYR A 32 -18.95 6.39 -2.34
C TYR A 32 -19.93 6.01 -1.22
N GLY A 33 -20.65 4.90 -1.40
CA GLY A 33 -21.53 4.34 -0.37
C GLY A 33 -22.58 5.34 0.13
N ASP A 34 -22.67 5.45 1.45
CA ASP A 34 -23.61 6.27 2.20
C ASP A 34 -23.04 7.64 2.62
N MET A 35 -21.89 8.05 2.08
CA MET A 35 -21.30 9.37 2.36
C MET A 35 -22.32 10.49 2.11
N GLU A 36 -22.57 11.32 3.12
CA GLU A 36 -23.47 12.47 2.98
C GLU A 36 -22.95 13.46 1.92
N GLU A 37 -21.67 13.81 2.03
CA GLU A 37 -20.93 14.62 1.06
C GLU A 37 -19.70 13.87 0.56
N GLY A 38 -19.39 13.97 -0.74
CA GLY A 38 -18.14 13.44 -1.27
C GLY A 38 -16.95 14.29 -0.87
N ARG A 39 -15.76 13.84 -1.29
CA ARG A 39 -14.49 14.54 -1.04
C ARG A 39 -13.81 14.91 -2.34
N TYR A 40 -12.98 15.93 -2.26
CA TYR A 40 -12.12 16.34 -3.35
C TYR A 40 -10.72 15.82 -3.10
N PHE A 41 -10.13 15.25 -4.13
CA PHE A 41 -8.78 14.71 -4.08
C PHE A 41 -7.92 15.36 -5.14
N GLN A 42 -6.68 15.68 -4.81
CA GLN A 42 -5.68 16.17 -5.76
C GLN A 42 -4.72 15.04 -6.12
N LEU A 43 -4.49 14.85 -7.43
CA LEU A 43 -3.36 14.05 -7.89
C LEU A 43 -2.14 14.96 -8.03
N GLU A 44 -1.09 14.70 -7.26
CA GLU A 44 0.18 15.38 -7.37
C GLU A 44 1.26 14.39 -7.82
N ILE A 45 1.98 14.72 -8.89
CA ILE A 45 3.14 13.94 -9.34
C ILE A 45 4.42 14.71 -9.00
N ASN A 46 5.30 14.06 -8.24
CA ASN A 46 6.59 14.61 -7.86
C ASN A 46 7.44 14.80 -9.12
N PRO A 47 7.94 16.02 -9.45
CA PRO A 47 8.71 16.25 -10.66
C PRO A 47 10.00 15.43 -10.74
N TYR A 48 10.51 14.94 -9.60
CA TYR A 48 11.68 14.07 -9.52
C TYR A 48 11.35 12.59 -9.75
N PHE A 49 10.12 12.25 -10.15
CA PHE A 49 9.77 10.87 -10.54
C PHE A 49 10.61 10.33 -11.70
N LYS A 50 11.30 11.19 -12.46
CA LYS A 50 12.17 10.75 -13.56
C LYS A 50 13.53 10.24 -13.08
N HIS A 51 13.92 10.57 -11.86
CA HIS A 51 15.14 10.07 -11.26
C HIS A 51 14.97 8.59 -10.94
N ARG A 52 15.91 7.78 -11.41
CA ARG A 52 15.81 6.32 -11.35
C ARG A 52 16.76 5.70 -10.33
N GLU A 53 17.77 6.44 -9.90
CA GLU A 53 18.78 5.97 -8.97
C GLU A 53 18.24 5.96 -7.54
N GLN A 54 18.80 5.10 -6.70
CA GLN A 54 18.44 4.94 -5.28
C GLN A 54 19.42 5.69 -4.36
N ASP A 55 20.05 6.75 -4.89
CA ASP A 55 21.00 7.60 -4.17
C ASP A 55 20.32 8.72 -3.35
N ASP A 56 19.02 8.94 -3.55
CA ASP A 56 18.18 9.85 -2.75
C ASP A 56 17.17 9.07 -1.91
N THR A 57 17.59 8.68 -0.71
CA THR A 57 16.79 7.88 0.22
C THR A 57 15.65 8.66 0.88
N LEU A 58 15.61 9.98 0.71
CA LEU A 58 14.53 10.83 1.25
C LEU A 58 13.40 11.06 0.23
N ASN A 59 13.58 10.63 -1.03
CA ASN A 59 12.70 10.97 -2.14
C ASN A 59 12.25 9.73 -2.93
N VAL A 60 11.66 8.79 -2.21
CA VAL A 60 11.22 7.49 -2.75
C VAL A 60 9.82 7.51 -3.36
N ILE A 61 8.99 8.52 -3.03
CA ILE A 61 7.60 8.63 -3.49
C ILE A 61 7.52 9.44 -4.80
N ASP A 62 6.87 8.86 -5.81
CA ASP A 62 6.77 9.43 -7.16
C ASP A 62 5.50 10.26 -7.38
N GLY A 63 4.45 10.04 -6.58
CA GLY A 63 3.24 10.84 -6.61
C GLY A 63 2.32 10.54 -5.43
N ARG A 64 1.27 11.35 -5.28
CA ARG A 64 0.28 11.23 -4.20
C ARG A 64 -1.12 11.51 -4.69
N TRP A 65 -2.07 10.80 -4.10
CA TRP A 65 -3.50 11.11 -4.19
C TRP A 65 -3.99 11.64 -2.85
N ILE A 66 -4.29 12.94 -2.77
CA ILE A 66 -4.40 13.67 -1.50
C ILE A 66 -5.84 14.15 -1.28
N ASP A 67 -6.48 13.80 -0.16
CA ASP A 67 -7.72 14.44 0.28
C ASP A 67 -7.43 15.90 0.64
N VAL A 68 -7.96 16.84 -0.14
CA VAL A 68 -7.67 18.27 0.02
C VAL A 68 -8.18 18.84 1.36
N ARG A 69 -9.13 18.15 2.01
CA ARG A 69 -9.70 18.61 3.28
C ARG A 69 -8.86 18.18 4.48
N SER A 70 -8.39 16.93 4.49
CA SER A 70 -7.70 16.35 5.65
C SER A 70 -6.19 16.31 5.50
N GLY A 71 -5.68 16.31 4.26
CA GLY A 71 -4.27 16.07 3.96
C GLY A 71 -3.87 14.59 4.01
N LEU A 72 -4.79 13.67 4.28
CA LEU A 72 -4.53 12.23 4.15
C LEU A 72 -4.27 11.88 2.68
N TYR A 73 -3.41 10.89 2.44
CA TYR A 73 -2.95 10.57 1.09
C TYR A 73 -2.74 9.07 0.87
N ILE A 74 -2.70 8.70 -0.40
CA ILE A 74 -2.19 7.43 -0.89
C ILE A 74 -0.87 7.72 -1.61
N ASP A 75 0.19 7.03 -1.21
CA ASP A 75 1.50 7.14 -1.84
C ASP A 75 1.56 6.29 -3.11
N ILE A 76 2.14 6.87 -4.16
CA ILE A 76 2.26 6.25 -5.48
C ILE A 76 3.75 6.12 -5.81
N THR A 77 4.20 4.88 -6.04
CA THR A 77 5.55 4.60 -6.54
C THR A 77 5.50 4.00 -7.94
N ALA A 78 6.49 4.27 -8.78
CA ALA A 78 6.60 3.64 -10.09
C ALA A 78 7.38 2.33 -10.01
N ALA A 79 6.79 1.25 -10.53
CA ALA A 79 7.48 0.00 -10.84
C ALA A 79 8.17 0.13 -12.21
N ARG A 80 9.48 -0.04 -12.25
CA ARG A 80 10.34 0.23 -13.43
C ARG A 80 11.11 -1.01 -13.80
N TYR A 81 11.25 -1.28 -15.09
CA TYR A 81 12.16 -2.34 -15.53
C TYR A 81 13.61 -1.92 -15.30
N ASN A 82 14.39 -2.78 -14.62
CA ASN A 82 15.84 -2.69 -14.57
C ASN A 82 16.42 -3.44 -15.77
N LEU A 83 16.78 -2.68 -16.82
CA LEU A 83 17.23 -3.24 -18.10
C LEU A 83 18.66 -3.80 -18.02
N ASP A 84 19.44 -3.36 -17.04
CA ASP A 84 20.85 -3.71 -16.86
C ASP A 84 21.08 -4.64 -15.65
N HIS A 85 20.00 -5.26 -15.13
CA HIS A 85 20.06 -6.11 -13.96
C HIS A 85 20.87 -7.40 -14.22
N GLU A 86 21.72 -7.81 -13.26
CA GLU A 86 22.63 -8.96 -13.43
C GLU A 86 21.88 -10.29 -13.67
N GLU A 87 20.70 -10.45 -13.08
CA GLU A 87 19.80 -11.59 -13.25
C GLU A 87 19.01 -11.61 -14.58
N GLY A 88 19.29 -10.64 -15.48
CA GLY A 88 18.70 -10.53 -16.81
C GLY A 88 17.38 -9.75 -16.87
N GLU A 89 16.66 -9.90 -17.98
CA GLU A 89 15.41 -9.19 -18.27
C GLU A 89 14.27 -9.58 -17.30
N GLY A 90 13.24 -8.72 -17.24
CA GLY A 90 12.03 -8.98 -16.48
C GLY A 90 12.10 -8.60 -15.00
N ILE A 91 13.19 -7.98 -14.55
CA ILE A 91 13.29 -7.44 -13.18
C ILE A 91 12.66 -6.05 -13.15
N LEU A 92 11.70 -5.88 -12.23
CA LEU A 92 11.13 -4.60 -11.86
C LEU A 92 11.73 -4.15 -10.54
N TYR A 93 11.81 -2.83 -10.35
CA TYR A 93 12.19 -2.22 -9.10
C TYR A 93 11.47 -0.91 -8.83
N ASP A 94 11.45 -0.48 -7.56
CA ASP A 94 11.04 0.85 -7.15
C ASP A 94 12.24 1.67 -6.60
N LYS A 95 12.00 2.94 -6.28
CA LYS A 95 13.03 3.83 -5.73
C LYS A 95 13.48 3.46 -4.31
N TYR A 96 12.72 2.63 -3.61
CA TYR A 96 13.09 2.19 -2.27
C TYR A 96 14.10 1.04 -2.29
N GLY A 97 14.18 0.29 -3.39
CA GLY A 97 15.05 -0.88 -3.48
C GLY A 97 14.32 -2.21 -3.56
N HIS A 98 12.98 -2.20 -3.59
CA HIS A 98 12.26 -3.46 -3.74
C HIS A 98 12.40 -3.96 -5.17
N GLU A 99 12.79 -5.23 -5.31
CA GLU A 99 12.95 -5.90 -6.60
C GLU A 99 12.01 -7.09 -6.72
N TYR A 100 11.39 -7.25 -7.88
CA TYR A 100 10.50 -8.36 -8.16
C TYR A 100 10.46 -8.67 -9.65
N ARG A 101 10.24 -9.95 -10.00
CA ARG A 101 10.06 -10.35 -11.40
C ARG A 101 8.69 -9.93 -11.90
N ASP A 102 8.60 -9.47 -13.13
CA ASP A 102 7.33 -9.11 -13.77
C ASP A 102 6.35 -10.30 -13.85
N THR A 103 6.86 -11.53 -13.96
CA THR A 103 6.08 -12.79 -13.87
C THR A 103 5.42 -13.01 -12.50
N TYR A 104 5.82 -12.27 -11.46
CA TYR A 104 5.17 -12.30 -10.15
C TYR A 104 4.06 -11.26 -10.08
N VAL A 105 4.18 -10.19 -10.87
CA VAL A 105 3.20 -9.09 -10.95
C VAL A 105 2.09 -9.44 -11.94
N PHE A 106 2.45 -9.81 -13.16
CA PHE A 106 1.52 -9.97 -14.27
C PHE A 106 1.14 -11.43 -14.56
N PRO A 107 -0.10 -11.70 -15.02
CA PRO A 107 -1.21 -10.74 -15.09
C PRO A 107 -1.74 -10.41 -13.69
N LEU A 108 -2.13 -9.15 -13.49
CA LEU A 108 -2.73 -8.72 -12.24
C LEU A 108 -4.04 -9.48 -11.98
N ARG A 109 -4.33 -9.73 -10.70
CA ARG A 109 -5.55 -10.39 -10.24
C ARG A 109 -6.54 -9.37 -9.71
N ASP A 110 -7.82 -9.58 -9.98
CA ASP A 110 -8.90 -8.79 -9.39
C ASP A 110 -9.16 -9.25 -7.95
N THR A 111 -9.37 -8.28 -7.07
CA THR A 111 -9.80 -8.50 -5.69
C THR A 111 -10.58 -7.28 -5.19
N THR A 112 -10.96 -7.28 -3.92
CA THR A 112 -11.44 -6.10 -3.21
C THR A 112 -10.50 -5.73 -2.08
N PHE A 113 -10.38 -4.43 -1.82
CA PHE A 113 -9.70 -3.88 -0.66
C PHE A 113 -10.61 -2.80 -0.06
N GLU A 114 -10.98 -2.97 1.21
CA GLU A 114 -11.95 -2.10 1.92
C GLU A 114 -13.27 -1.92 1.14
N GLY A 115 -13.74 -2.96 0.46
CA GLY A 115 -14.97 -2.94 -0.34
C GLY A 115 -14.84 -2.28 -1.72
N VAL A 116 -13.66 -1.77 -2.07
CA VAL A 116 -13.37 -1.18 -3.39
C VAL A 116 -12.68 -2.21 -4.28
N PRO A 117 -13.12 -2.39 -5.54
CA PRO A 117 -12.41 -3.24 -6.50
C PRO A 117 -10.99 -2.74 -6.74
N CYS A 118 -10.01 -3.63 -6.65
CA CYS A 118 -8.62 -3.30 -6.90
C CYS A 118 -7.89 -4.46 -7.59
N LYS A 119 -6.62 -4.21 -7.95
CA LYS A 119 -5.75 -5.20 -8.57
C LYS A 119 -4.55 -5.50 -7.68
N ILE A 120 -4.16 -6.76 -7.61
CA ILE A 120 -2.99 -7.24 -6.87
C ILE A 120 -2.07 -8.07 -7.78
N PRO A 121 -0.78 -8.23 -7.42
CA PRO A 121 0.16 -9.08 -8.13
C PRO A 121 -0.34 -10.53 -8.31
N TYR A 122 0.05 -11.19 -9.41
CA TYR A 122 -0.28 -12.59 -9.70
C TYR A 122 0.17 -13.54 -8.58
N ARG A 123 1.42 -13.39 -8.12
CA ARG A 123 2.07 -14.20 -7.07
C ARG A 123 2.21 -13.42 -5.76
N TYR A 124 1.18 -12.66 -5.39
CA TYR A 124 1.20 -11.79 -4.20
C TYR A 124 1.65 -12.50 -2.91
N GLN A 125 1.33 -13.78 -2.71
CA GLN A 125 1.78 -14.54 -1.54
C GLN A 125 3.31 -14.70 -1.51
N ASP A 126 3.92 -15.02 -2.65
CA ASP A 126 5.38 -15.17 -2.73
C ASP A 126 6.09 -13.84 -2.51
N MET A 127 5.54 -12.74 -3.05
CA MET A 127 6.07 -11.39 -2.85
C MET A 127 5.99 -10.97 -1.37
N LEU A 128 4.81 -11.09 -0.75
CA LEU A 128 4.63 -10.77 0.67
C LEU A 128 5.51 -11.63 1.58
N GLN A 129 5.72 -12.90 1.26
CA GLN A 129 6.63 -13.76 2.02
C GLN A 129 8.10 -13.38 1.88
N ALA A 130 8.51 -12.92 0.69
CA ALA A 130 9.88 -12.47 0.46
C ALA A 130 10.19 -11.20 1.26
N GLU A 131 9.22 -10.29 1.35
CA GLU A 131 9.36 -8.99 2.01
C GLU A 131 9.14 -9.06 3.53
N TYR A 132 8.03 -9.68 3.97
CA TYR A 132 7.59 -9.67 5.38
C TYR A 132 7.78 -11.01 6.09
N GLY A 133 8.26 -12.04 5.38
CA GLY A 133 8.43 -13.39 5.89
C GLY A 133 7.14 -14.22 5.91
N LYS A 134 7.30 -15.54 6.06
CA LYS A 134 6.19 -16.51 6.01
C LYS A 134 5.07 -16.25 7.01
N SER A 135 5.40 -15.71 8.19
CA SER A 135 4.42 -15.43 9.23
C SER A 135 3.46 -14.29 8.88
N ALA A 136 3.80 -13.43 7.92
CA ALA A 136 2.94 -12.33 7.50
C ALA A 136 1.62 -12.82 6.89
N LEU A 137 1.60 -14.04 6.33
CA LEU A 137 0.40 -14.65 5.75
C LEU A 137 -0.41 -15.51 6.72
N SER A 138 0.09 -15.74 7.95
CA SER A 138 -0.53 -16.70 8.88
C SER A 138 -0.75 -16.18 10.29
N LYS A 139 -0.06 -15.11 10.71
CA LYS A 139 -0.31 -14.48 12.00
C LYS A 139 -1.64 -13.73 11.94
N THR A 140 -2.58 -14.18 12.74
CA THR A 140 -3.89 -13.55 12.91
C THR A 140 -3.94 -12.62 14.12
N GLU A 141 -2.84 -12.44 14.86
CA GLU A 141 -2.75 -11.48 15.97
C GLU A 141 -1.52 -10.60 15.81
N PHE A 142 -1.73 -9.27 15.85
CA PHE A 142 -0.68 -8.27 15.69
C PHE A 142 -1.15 -6.91 16.22
N HIS A 143 -0.26 -6.12 16.84
CA HIS A 143 -0.55 -4.78 17.37
C HIS A 143 -1.85 -4.65 18.18
N ASP A 144 -2.12 -5.54 19.15
CA ASP A 144 -3.37 -5.56 19.95
C ASP A 144 -4.66 -5.78 19.13
N HIS A 145 -4.55 -6.32 17.93
CA HIS A 145 -5.67 -6.69 17.08
C HIS A 145 -5.61 -8.17 16.71
N ARG A 146 -6.79 -8.73 16.40
CA ARG A 146 -6.95 -10.06 15.82
C ARG A 146 -7.66 -9.96 14.47
N PHE A 147 -7.24 -10.76 13.49
CA PHE A 147 -7.94 -10.88 12.22
C PHE A 147 -9.19 -11.74 12.38
N ASP A 148 -10.32 -11.20 11.97
CA ASP A 148 -11.60 -11.89 11.89
C ASP A 148 -11.79 -12.40 10.45
N ASP A 149 -11.70 -13.72 10.29
CA ASP A 149 -11.78 -14.39 8.98
C ASP A 149 -13.19 -14.31 8.37
N GLU A 150 -14.25 -14.23 9.17
CA GLU A 150 -15.63 -14.14 8.65
C GLU A 150 -15.92 -12.72 8.14
N ALA A 151 -15.47 -11.72 8.90
CA ALA A 151 -15.65 -10.32 8.52
C ALA A 151 -14.54 -9.78 7.59
N MET A 152 -13.48 -10.56 7.36
CA MET A 152 -12.31 -10.20 6.56
C MET A 152 -11.67 -8.86 6.99
N LYS A 153 -11.51 -8.67 8.31
CA LYS A 153 -10.97 -7.41 8.86
C LYS A 153 -10.23 -7.63 10.18
N TRP A 154 -9.38 -6.68 10.55
CA TRP A 154 -8.75 -6.64 11.87
C TRP A 154 -9.68 -5.99 12.89
N VAL A 155 -9.83 -6.63 14.05
CA VAL A 155 -10.63 -6.15 15.18
C VAL A 155 -9.76 -6.01 16.42
N ALA A 156 -10.02 -4.98 17.23
CA ALA A 156 -9.28 -4.77 18.48
C ALA A 156 -9.53 -5.94 19.46
N ILE A 157 -8.48 -6.36 20.15
CA ILE A 157 -8.59 -7.33 21.23
C ILE A 157 -8.99 -6.56 22.49
N GLU A 158 -10.17 -6.87 23.04
CA GLU A 158 -10.60 -6.30 24.32
C GLU A 158 -9.62 -6.72 25.43
N LYS A 159 -8.96 -5.74 26.05
CA LYS A 159 -8.16 -5.98 27.26
C LYS A 159 -9.10 -5.97 28.46
N PRO A 160 -9.06 -6.97 29.35
CA PRO A 160 -9.83 -6.91 30.59
C PRO A 160 -9.43 -5.66 31.39
N PRO A 161 -10.36 -5.04 32.13
CA PRO A 161 -10.04 -3.90 32.98
C PRO A 161 -8.92 -4.26 33.95
N ALA A 162 -8.01 -3.30 34.17
CA ALA A 162 -6.76 -3.46 34.93
C ALA A 162 -6.94 -3.87 36.41
N GLU A 163 -8.17 -4.00 36.93
CA GLU A 163 -8.45 -4.31 38.34
C GLU A 163 -8.46 -5.81 38.68
N SER A 164 -8.34 -6.71 37.69
CA SER A 164 -8.42 -8.16 37.94
C SER A 164 -7.06 -8.85 38.16
N ALA A 165 -5.93 -8.14 38.01
CA ALA A 165 -4.59 -8.71 38.17
C ALA A 165 -4.05 -8.70 39.61
N GLU A 166 -4.66 -7.94 40.54
CA GLU A 166 -4.21 -7.86 41.95
C GLU A 166 -4.99 -8.79 42.90
N ALA A 167 -6.15 -9.33 42.51
CA ALA A 167 -6.96 -10.19 43.38
C ALA A 167 -6.51 -11.67 43.45
N GLN A 168 -5.47 -12.07 42.70
CA GLN A 168 -4.97 -13.46 42.66
C GLN A 168 -3.58 -13.65 43.27
N LYS A 169 -3.06 -12.68 44.03
CA LYS A 169 -1.82 -12.83 44.80
C LYS A 169 -2.01 -13.15 46.29
N ASP A 170 -3.24 -13.17 46.79
CA ASP A 170 -3.56 -13.42 48.21
C ASP A 170 -4.52 -14.62 48.42
N LEU A 171 -4.26 -15.76 47.77
CA LEU A 171 -4.83 -17.07 48.12
C LEU A 171 -3.79 -18.18 48.07
#